data_AF-A0A5C5XPB7-F1
#
_entry.id   AF-A0A5C5XPB7-F1
#
_cell.length_a   1.000
_cell.length_b   1.000
_cell.length_c   1.000
_cell.angle_alpha   90.00
_cell.angle_beta   90.00
_cell.angle_gamma   90.00
#
_symmetry.space_group_name_H-M   'P 1'
#
loop_
_entity.id
_entity.type
_entity.pdbx_description
1 polymer ?
#
loop_
_entity_poly.entity_id
_entity_poly.type
_entity_poly.pdbx_seq_one_letter_code
_entity_poly.pdbx_strand_id
1 'polypeptide(L)'
;MRYLTYDDYLNSEIWDQKRKAVWKRAKGKCEQCQRWGRRCHVHHTEYPDILGSEELDTLKLLCEQCHELAHENDIKQMTWADLIVRFAEL
;
A
#
# COMPACT_ATOMS: atom_id res chain seq x y z
N MET A 1 -5.63 5.31 18.03
CA MET A 1 -4.18 5.30 18.34
C MET A 1 -3.50 6.15 17.27
N ARG A 2 -2.52 7.01 17.62
CA ARG A 2 -1.85 7.88 16.64
C ARG A 2 -0.38 7.43 16.54
N TYR A 3 0.06 7.10 15.33
CA TYR A 3 1.45 6.73 15.06
C TYR A 3 2.31 7.99 14.96
N LEU A 4 3.55 7.91 15.45
CA LEU A 4 4.49 9.05 15.44
C LEU A 4 5.16 9.18 14.09
N THR A 5 5.46 8.05 13.44
CA THR A 5 6.05 7.97 12.11
C THR A 5 5.31 6.98 11.23
N TYR A 6 5.61 7.03 9.93
CA TYR A 6 5.12 6.04 8.98
C TYR A 6 5.71 4.65 9.24
N ASP A 7 6.97 4.57 9.62
CA ASP A 7 7.63 3.30 9.96
C ASP A 7 7.01 2.65 11.20
N ASP A 8 6.65 3.44 12.22
CA ASP A 8 5.91 2.92 13.38
C ASP A 8 4.56 2.33 12.95
N TYR A 9 3.92 2.97 11.97
CA TYR A 9 2.67 2.47 11.43
C TYR A 9 2.86 1.16 10.65
N LEU A 10 3.84 1.08 9.76
CA LEU A 10 4.12 -0.13 9.00
C LEU A 10 4.56 -1.31 9.87
N ASN A 11 5.15 -1.04 11.05
CA ASN A 11 5.50 -2.07 12.03
C ASN A 11 4.35 -2.38 13.01
N SER A 12 3.19 -1.74 12.88
CA SER A 12 2.05 -1.92 13.78
C SER A 12 1.23 -3.18 13.46
N GLU A 13 0.54 -3.69 14.49
CA GLU A 13 -0.40 -4.80 14.31
C GLU A 13 -1.59 -4.43 13.39
N ILE A 14 -2.02 -3.17 13.42
CA ILE A 14 -3.12 -2.70 12.57
C ILE A 14 -2.74 -2.82 11.09
N TRP A 15 -1.54 -2.40 10.71
CA TRP A 15 -1.07 -2.55 9.33
C TRP A 15 -0.95 -4.01 8.93
N ASP A 16 -0.38 -4.87 9.80
CA ASP A 16 -0.27 -6.31 9.52
C ASP A 16 -1.64 -6.96 9.29
N GLN A 17 -2.65 -6.61 10.10
CA GLN A 17 -4.03 -7.07 9.93
C GLN A 17 -4.62 -6.62 8.59
N LYS A 18 -4.46 -5.34 8.22
CA LYS A 18 -4.92 -4.81 6.92
C LYS A 18 -4.22 -5.49 5.75
N ARG A 19 -2.89 -5.61 5.82
CA ARG A 19 -2.07 -6.30 4.82
C ARG A 19 -2.56 -7.72 4.61
N LYS A 20 -2.77 -8.49 5.69
CA LYS A 20 -3.32 -9.86 5.60
C LYS A 20 -4.72 -9.89 4.99
N ALA A 21 -5.58 -8.94 5.33
CA ALA A 21 -6.92 -8.83 4.77
C ALA A 21 -6.89 -8.59 3.25
N VAL A 22 -6.04 -7.67 2.79
CA VAL A 22 -5.81 -7.38 1.36
C VAL A 22 -5.29 -8.63 0.64
N TRP A 23 -4.28 -9.29 1.19
CA TRP A 23 -3.75 -10.55 0.64
C TRP A 23 -4.83 -11.64 0.51
N LYS A 24 -5.68 -11.79 1.53
CA LYS A 24 -6.78 -12.74 1.53
C LYS A 24 -7.85 -12.39 0.50
N ARG A 25 -8.25 -11.11 0.41
CA ARG A 25 -9.22 -10.61 -0.59
C ARG A 25 -8.74 -10.88 -2.00
N ALA A 26 -7.48 -10.54 -2.29
CA ALA A 26 -6.84 -10.70 -3.58
C ALA A 26 -6.49 -12.16 -3.92
N LYS A 27 -6.68 -13.10 -2.98
CA LYS A 27 -6.31 -14.52 -3.11
C LYS A 27 -4.85 -14.69 -3.56
N GLY A 28 -3.96 -13.82 -3.09
CA GLY A 28 -2.53 -13.82 -3.44
C GLY A 28 -2.19 -13.44 -4.89
N LYS A 29 -3.12 -12.85 -5.63
CA LYS A 29 -2.91 -12.38 -7.01
C LYS A 29 -2.82 -10.88 -7.07
N CYS A 30 -2.01 -10.36 -8.00
CA CYS A 30 -2.00 -8.94 -8.31
C CYS A 30 -3.40 -8.50 -8.78
N GLU A 31 -3.98 -7.49 -8.14
CA GLU A 31 -5.32 -7.00 -8.46
C GLU A 31 -5.36 -6.25 -9.81
N GLN A 32 -4.21 -5.80 -10.31
CA GLN A 32 -4.08 -5.16 -11.63
C GLN A 32 -3.95 -6.17 -12.77
N CYS A 33 -2.96 -7.08 -12.71
CA CYS A 33 -2.65 -7.99 -13.83
C CYS A 33 -3.12 -9.43 -13.62
N GLN A 34 -3.71 -9.74 -12.46
CA GLN A 34 -4.27 -11.05 -12.09
C GLN A 34 -3.26 -12.21 -12.06
N ARG A 35 -1.97 -11.92 -12.13
CA ARG A 35 -0.89 -12.91 -12.01
C ARG A 35 -0.55 -13.17 -10.55
N TRP A 36 -0.17 -14.42 -10.26
CA TRP A 36 0.44 -14.77 -8.99
C TRP A 36 1.83 -14.14 -8.89
N GLY A 37 2.05 -13.29 -7.90
CA GLY A 37 3.35 -12.70 -7.64
C GLY A 37 4.00 -13.36 -6.44
N ARG A 38 5.26 -13.79 -6.59
CA ARG A 38 6.09 -14.19 -5.43
C ARG A 38 6.47 -12.99 -4.55
N ARG A 39 6.34 -11.78 -5.09
CA ARG A 39 6.66 -10.48 -4.47
C ARG A 39 5.55 -9.47 -4.79
N CYS A 40 4.43 -9.60 -4.09
CA CYS A 40 3.39 -8.58 -4.12
C CYS A 40 3.49 -7.67 -2.89
N HIS A 41 3.17 -6.41 -3.10
CA HIS A 41 3.14 -5.35 -2.09
C HIS A 41 1.73 -4.76 -2.02
N VAL A 42 1.39 -4.15 -0.89
CA VAL A 42 0.11 -3.47 -0.72
C VAL A 42 0.30 -2.02 -1.12
N HIS A 43 -0.32 -1.61 -2.22
CA HIS A 43 -0.34 -0.25 -2.73
C HIS A 43 -1.47 0.55 -2.09
N HIS A 44 -1.20 1.78 -1.66
CA HIS A 44 -2.24 2.75 -1.33
C HIS A 44 -2.66 3.48 -2.61
N THR A 45 -3.91 3.30 -3.07
CA THR A 45 -4.46 4.12 -4.16
C THR A 45 -4.92 5.49 -3.68
N GLU A 46 -5.18 5.62 -2.38
CA GLU A 46 -5.50 6.88 -1.71
C GLU A 46 -4.93 6.80 -0.29
N TYR A 47 -4.20 7.83 0.13
CA TYR A 47 -3.64 7.92 1.46
C TYR A 47 -4.66 8.52 2.44
N PRO A 48 -4.77 7.96 3.65
CA PRO A 48 -5.63 8.55 4.68
C PRO A 48 -4.97 9.79 5.28
N ASP A 49 -5.79 10.75 5.74
CA ASP A 49 -5.31 11.88 6.54
C ASP A 49 -4.65 11.42 7.87
N ILE A 50 -5.05 10.25 8.36
CA ILE A 50 -4.58 9.66 9.62
C ILE A 50 -4.07 8.24 9.36
N LEU A 51 -2.80 7.97 9.67
CA LEU A 51 -2.22 6.63 9.53
C LEU A 51 -3.03 5.58 10.31
N GLY A 52 -3.35 4.48 9.65
CA GLY A 52 -4.18 3.42 10.22
C GLY A 52 -5.68 3.63 10.05
N SER A 53 -6.15 4.76 9.51
CA SER A 53 -7.56 4.98 9.21
C SER A 53 -7.94 4.72 7.75
N GLU A 54 -7.03 4.21 6.91
CA GLU A 54 -7.37 3.89 5.53
C GLU A 54 -8.39 2.75 5.44
N GLU A 55 -9.29 2.88 4.48
CA GLU A 55 -10.26 1.86 4.16
C GLU A 55 -9.59 0.73 3.38
N LEU A 56 -10.05 -0.51 3.57
CA LEU A 56 -9.46 -1.66 2.87
C LEU A 56 -9.54 -1.53 1.35
N ASP A 57 -10.53 -0.81 0.83
CA ASP A 57 -10.74 -0.62 -0.61
C ASP A 57 -9.78 0.39 -1.24
N THR A 58 -9.12 1.23 -0.44
CA THR A 58 -8.02 2.10 -0.91
C THR A 58 -6.67 1.39 -0.91
N LEU A 59 -6.62 0.14 -0.45
CA LEU A 59 -5.43 -0.71 -0.49
C LEU A 59 -5.56 -1.76 -1.59
N LYS A 60 -4.50 -1.98 -2.38
CA LYS A 60 -4.47 -2.98 -3.45
C LYS A 60 -3.25 -3.87 -3.39
N LEU A 61 -3.42 -5.18 -3.60
CA LEU A 61 -2.29 -6.10 -3.76
C LEU A 61 -1.73 -6.01 -5.18
N LEU A 62 -0.53 -5.47 -5.36
CA LEU A 62 0.12 -5.34 -6.66
C LEU A 62 1.43 -6.11 -6.70
N CYS A 63 1.75 -6.73 -7.84
CA CYS A 63 3.12 -7.22 -8.06
C CYS A 63 4.07 -6.03 -8.25
N GLU A 64 5.35 -6.23 -7.96
CA GLU A 64 6.43 -5.23 -8.10
C GLU A 64 6.31 -4.37 -9.39
N GLN A 65 6.15 -5.02 -10.55
CA GLN A 65 5.98 -4.32 -11.84
C GLN A 65 4.74 -3.41 -11.88
N CYS A 66 3.59 -3.91 -11.41
CA CYS A 66 2.37 -3.11 -11.38
C CYS A 66 2.42 -2.04 -10.29
N HIS A 67 3.16 -2.28 -9.21
CA HIS A 67 3.37 -1.35 -8.11
C HIS A 67 4.19 -0.15 -8.59
N GLU A 68 5.33 -0.39 -9.24
CA GLU A 68 6.16 0.67 -9.84
C GLU A 68 5.40 1.51 -10.85
N LEU A 69 4.63 0.86 -11.75
CA LEU A 69 3.78 1.55 -12.71
C LEU A 69 2.67 2.38 -12.05
N ALA A 70 2.11 1.94 -10.92
CA ALA A 70 1.12 2.71 -10.18
C ALA A 70 1.75 4.00 -9.64
N HIS A 71 2.93 3.90 -9.02
CA HIS A 71 3.68 5.08 -8.56
C HIS A 71 3.99 6.06 -9.70
N GLU A 72 4.39 5.58 -10.87
CA GLU A 72 4.65 6.46 -12.03
C GLU A 72 3.42 7.25 -12.49
N ASN A 73 2.23 6.66 -12.38
CA ASN A 73 0.97 7.31 -12.73
C ASN A 73 0.50 8.28 -11.64
N ASP A 74 0.72 7.94 -10.37
CA ASP A 74 0.31 8.75 -9.21
C ASP A 74 1.17 10.02 -9.06
N ILE A 75 2.44 10.02 -9.50
CA ILE A 75 3.34 11.20 -9.49
C ILE A 75 2.77 12.40 -10.26
N LYS A 76 1.85 12.19 -11.19
CA LYS A 76 1.16 13.29 -11.89
C LYS A 76 0.14 14.03 -11.00
N GLN A 77 -0.11 13.56 -9.78
CA GLN A 77 -1.16 14.03 -8.87
C GLN A 77 -0.71 14.23 -7.40
N MET A 78 0.56 13.95 -7.03
CA MET A 78 0.97 13.73 -5.62
C MET A 78 1.50 14.96 -4.83
N THR A 79 1.35 14.89 -3.49
CA THR A 79 1.83 15.83 -2.46
C THR A 79 3.13 15.36 -1.78
N TRP A 80 3.71 16.17 -0.89
CA TRP A 80 4.97 15.86 -0.17
C TRP A 80 4.88 14.64 0.76
N ALA A 81 3.71 14.32 1.32
CA ALA A 81 3.52 13.14 2.17
C ALA A 81 3.65 11.85 1.35
N ASP A 82 3.16 11.88 0.11
CA ASP A 82 3.18 10.75 -0.81
C ASP A 82 4.61 10.41 -1.28
N LEU A 83 5.52 11.41 -1.30
CA LEU A 83 6.93 11.21 -1.62
C LEU A 83 7.71 10.47 -0.52
N ILE A 84 7.38 10.71 0.76
CA ILE A 84 8.08 10.08 1.89
C ILE A 84 7.81 8.58 1.92
N VAL A 85 6.56 8.17 1.67
CA VAL A 85 6.16 6.76 1.63
C VAL A 85 6.84 6.02 0.48
N ARG A 86 6.96 6.68 -0.69
CA ARG A 86 7.61 6.10 -1.89
C ARG A 86 9.04 5.60 -1.65
N PHE A 87 9.76 6.17 -0.69
CA PHE A 87 11.13 5.77 -0.34
C PHE A 87 11.22 4.86 0.90
N ALA A 88 10.13 4.70 1.67
CA ALA A 88 10.10 3.83 2.84
C ALA A 88 9.82 2.35 2.47
N GLU A 89 9.29 2.10 1.27
CA GLU A 89 8.95 0.75 0.79
C GLU A 89 9.95 0.17 -0.26
N LEU A 90 11.08 0.85 -0.52
CA LEU A 90 12.20 0.37 -1.35
C LEU A 90 13.36 -0.13 -0.48
#